data_AF-A0A662RCC0-F1
#
_entry.id   AF-A0A662RCC0-F1
#
_cell.length_a   1.000
_cell.length_b   1.000
_cell.length_c   1.000
_cell.angle_alpha   90.00
_cell.angle_beta   90.00
_cell.angle_gamma   90.00
#
_symmetry.space_group_name_H-M   'P 1'
#
loop_
_entity.id
_entity.type
_entity.pdbx_description
1 polymer ?
#
loop_
_entity_poly.entity_id
_entity_poly.type
_entity_poly.pdbx_seq_one_letter_code
_entity_poly.pdbx_strand_id
1 'polypeptide(L)'
;MFQTFCSVISHKLTMKTISRSNIKEQVSFFAQKHKEIIAVYLFGSIATGRNKLDSDIDIAIMVNIKVSGLTRIAWETRLSELTGKDVDLIIFGQSGALLRHQILKYGKLLYEKDFHDRVEQEVRARTEYLDTRCLYQKLAA
;
A
#
# COMPACT_ATOMS: atom_id res chain seq x y z
N MET A 1 -47.37 17.65 18.34
CA MET A 1 -47.58 17.02 17.02
C MET A 1 -46.19 16.74 16.43
N PHE A 2 -45.81 15.46 16.48
CA PHE A 2 -44.64 14.78 15.88
C PHE A 2 -43.19 15.16 16.23
N GLN A 3 -42.47 14.09 16.59
CA GLN A 3 -41.05 13.92 16.95
C GLN A 3 -40.09 14.53 15.90
N THR A 4 -39.06 15.29 16.26
CA THR A 4 -37.68 14.88 16.64
C THR A 4 -36.93 13.92 15.69
N PHE A 5 -35.68 14.29 15.37
CA PHE A 5 -34.57 13.45 14.86
C PHE A 5 -34.69 12.86 13.44
N CYS A 6 -34.31 13.62 12.42
CA CYS A 6 -33.93 13.02 11.13
C CYS A 6 -32.86 13.85 10.40
N SER A 7 -31.59 13.72 10.83
CA SER A 7 -30.40 14.02 9.99
C SER A 7 -29.10 13.46 10.63
N VAL A 8 -29.10 13.21 11.94
CA VAL A 8 -27.91 12.68 12.66
C VAL A 8 -27.73 11.15 12.49
N ILE A 9 -28.61 10.46 11.74
CA ILE A 9 -28.62 8.99 11.68
C ILE A 9 -27.68 8.43 10.60
N SER A 10 -27.28 9.19 9.58
CA SER A 10 -26.31 8.67 8.59
C SER A 10 -24.85 8.71 9.09
N HIS A 11 -24.52 9.59 10.05
CA HIS A 11 -23.20 9.67 10.66
C HIS A 11 -22.98 8.70 11.84
N LYS A 12 -24.02 7.94 12.24
CA LYS A 12 -23.98 7.03 13.40
C LYS A 12 -23.93 5.54 13.07
N LEU A 13 -23.92 5.15 11.79
CA LEU A 13 -24.00 3.75 11.36
C LEU A 13 -22.71 3.14 10.78
N THR A 14 -21.61 3.89 10.71
CA THR A 14 -20.27 3.37 10.36
C THR A 14 -19.30 3.37 11.54
N MET A 15 -19.81 3.51 12.77
CA MET A 15 -19.06 3.25 14.02
C MET A 15 -19.57 2.00 14.74
N LYS A 16 -19.94 0.97 13.97
CA LYS A 16 -20.31 -0.34 14.50
C LYS A 16 -19.36 -1.35 13.86
N THR A 17 -18.47 -1.90 14.69
CA THR A 17 -17.41 -2.88 14.37
C THR A 17 -16.05 -2.29 13.98
N ILE A 18 -15.48 -1.40 14.79
CA ILE A 18 -14.00 -1.31 14.86
C ILE A 18 -13.53 -2.51 15.69
N SER A 19 -13.53 -3.67 15.05
CA SER A 19 -12.75 -4.81 15.51
C SER A 19 -11.28 -4.44 15.41
N ARG A 20 -10.50 -4.75 16.44
CA ARG A 20 -9.03 -4.64 16.39
C ARG A 20 -8.49 -5.29 15.10
N SER A 21 -7.51 -4.61 14.49
CA SER A 21 -6.51 -5.11 13.53
C SER A 21 -7.00 -5.64 12.16
N ASN A 22 -7.58 -4.79 11.30
CA ASN A 22 -7.56 -5.06 9.86
C ASN A 22 -6.78 -4.00 9.09
N ILE A 23 -5.47 -4.25 8.92
CA ILE A 23 -4.57 -3.41 8.12
C ILE A 23 -5.13 -3.13 6.73
N LYS A 24 -5.83 -4.11 6.14
CA LYS A 24 -6.42 -3.98 4.81
C LYS A 24 -7.48 -2.88 4.78
N GLU A 25 -8.32 -2.79 5.80
CA GLU A 25 -9.38 -1.77 5.88
C GLU A 25 -8.80 -0.38 6.09
N GLN A 26 -7.82 -0.24 6.99
CA GLN A 26 -7.14 1.03 7.27
C GLN A 26 -6.43 1.57 6.03
N VAL A 27 -5.67 0.71 5.34
CA VAL A 27 -4.97 1.06 4.10
C VAL A 27 -5.97 1.36 2.98
N SER A 28 -7.06 0.59 2.86
CA SER A 28 -8.10 0.85 1.86
C SER A 28 -8.79 2.18 2.12
N PHE A 29 -9.06 2.54 3.38
CA PHE A 29 -9.64 3.82 3.75
C PHE A 29 -8.72 5.00 3.42
N PHE A 30 -7.42 4.84 3.68
CA PHE A 30 -6.41 5.81 3.24
C PHE A 30 -6.42 5.94 1.72
N ALA A 31 -6.26 4.83 0.99
CA ALA A 31 -6.11 4.82 -0.46
C ALA A 31 -7.32 5.42 -1.20
N GLN A 32 -8.54 5.20 -0.72
CA GLN A 32 -9.76 5.78 -1.32
C GLN A 32 -9.79 7.31 -1.30
N LYS A 33 -9.07 7.96 -0.37
CA LYS A 33 -9.00 9.43 -0.28
C LYS A 33 -7.99 10.05 -1.26
N HIS A 34 -7.13 9.24 -1.84
CA HIS A 34 -6.05 9.65 -2.73
C HIS A 34 -6.35 9.15 -4.15
N LYS A 35 -6.75 10.05 -5.04
CA LYS A 35 -7.20 9.68 -6.39
C LYS A 35 -6.07 9.11 -7.26
N GLU A 36 -4.86 9.51 -6.94
CA GLU A 36 -3.60 9.12 -7.56
C GLU A 36 -3.16 7.69 -7.25
N ILE A 37 -3.72 7.07 -6.21
CA ILE A 37 -3.37 5.69 -5.82
C ILE A 37 -4.14 4.69 -6.68
N ILE A 38 -3.40 3.84 -7.37
CA ILE A 38 -3.91 2.77 -8.25
C ILE A 38 -4.05 1.47 -7.44
N ALA A 39 -3.02 1.11 -6.69
CA ALA A 39 -2.98 -0.13 -5.91
C ALA A 39 -2.02 0.00 -4.73
N VAL A 40 -2.26 -0.81 -3.70
CA VAL A 40 -1.41 -0.87 -2.51
C VAL A 40 -1.08 -2.31 -2.18
N TYR A 41 0.20 -2.59 -1.96
CA TYR A 41 0.73 -3.90 -1.60
C TYR A 41 1.34 -3.85 -0.22
N LEU A 42 1.10 -4.89 0.56
CA LEU A 42 1.88 -5.23 1.75
C LEU A 42 3.00 -6.16 1.31
N PHE A 43 4.25 -5.84 1.58
CA PHE A 43 5.38 -6.71 1.25
C PHE A 43 6.29 -6.93 2.46
N GLY A 44 7.51 -7.44 2.22
CA GLY A 44 8.52 -7.56 3.26
C GLY A 44 8.30 -8.66 4.29
N SER A 45 8.80 -8.44 5.50
CA SER A 45 8.93 -9.48 6.54
C SER A 45 7.58 -10.05 7.00
N ILE A 46 6.53 -9.22 6.99
CA ILE A 46 5.15 -9.61 7.30
C ILE A 46 4.57 -10.53 6.20
N ALA A 47 4.90 -10.30 4.93
CA ALA A 47 4.40 -11.13 3.83
C ALA A 47 5.06 -12.54 3.78
N THR A 48 6.21 -12.72 4.44
CA THR A 48 6.99 -13.97 4.42
C THR A 48 6.83 -14.84 5.67
N GLY A 49 5.95 -14.47 6.61
CA GLY A 49 5.56 -15.32 7.74
C GLY A 49 6.56 -15.43 8.90
N ARG A 50 7.62 -14.60 8.93
CA ARG A 50 8.63 -14.59 10.00
C ARG A 50 8.29 -13.58 11.11
N ASN A 51 7.04 -13.56 11.57
CA ASN A 51 6.58 -12.53 12.50
C ASN A 51 7.30 -12.59 13.86
N LYS A 52 7.92 -11.47 14.22
CA LYS A 52 7.95 -10.98 15.60
C LYS A 52 6.75 -10.03 15.76
N LEU A 53 6.15 -10.00 16.96
CA LEU A 53 4.96 -9.17 17.27
C LEU A 53 5.14 -7.66 16.99
N ASP A 54 6.39 -7.22 16.85
CA ASP A 54 6.84 -5.83 16.79
C ASP A 54 7.42 -5.42 15.43
N SER A 55 7.15 -6.18 14.35
CA SER A 55 7.70 -5.85 13.03
C SER A 55 7.01 -4.65 12.39
N ASP A 56 7.81 -3.79 11.77
CA ASP A 56 7.38 -2.70 10.89
C ASP A 56 6.54 -3.23 9.72
N ILE A 57 5.66 -2.39 9.20
CA ILE A 57 4.78 -2.69 8.07
C ILE A 57 5.38 -2.13 6.78
N ASP A 58 5.86 -3.00 5.90
CA ASP A 58 6.35 -2.60 4.58
C ASP A 58 5.19 -2.42 3.57
N ILE A 59 4.92 -1.19 3.15
CA ILE A 59 3.83 -0.86 2.20
C ILE A 59 4.38 -0.27 0.90
N ALA A 60 3.96 -0.83 -0.23
CA ALA A 60 4.26 -0.30 -1.55
C ALA A 60 2.99 0.27 -2.18
N ILE A 61 3.05 1.52 -2.65
CA ILE A 61 1.93 2.20 -3.32
C ILE A 61 2.26 2.39 -4.80
N MET A 62 1.37 1.90 -5.66
CA MET A 62 1.34 2.23 -7.08
C MET A 62 0.53 3.50 -7.30
N VAL A 63 1.11 4.43 -8.04
CA VAL A 63 0.53 5.73 -8.35
C VAL A 63 0.67 6.03 -9.84
N ASN A 64 -0.22 6.87 -10.38
CA ASN A 64 -0.13 7.37 -11.76
C ASN A 64 0.64 8.71 -11.87
N ILE A 65 1.02 9.31 -10.74
CA ILE A 65 1.76 10.57 -10.72
C ILE A 65 3.15 10.38 -10.09
N LYS A 66 4.04 11.34 -10.34
CA LYS A 66 5.30 11.44 -9.59
C LYS A 66 5.00 11.96 -8.18
N VAL A 67 5.36 11.18 -7.16
CA VAL A 67 5.21 11.58 -5.75
C VAL A 67 6.51 12.24 -5.28
N SER A 68 6.39 13.35 -4.55
CA SER A 68 7.55 14.03 -3.95
C SER A 68 8.00 13.33 -2.68
N GLY A 69 9.27 13.51 -2.27
CA GLY A 69 9.77 12.96 -1.02
C GLY A 69 8.97 13.42 0.21
N LEU A 70 8.56 14.69 0.24
CA LEU A 70 7.73 15.25 1.32
C LEU A 70 6.33 14.61 1.35
N THR A 71 5.72 14.42 0.20
CA THR A 71 4.41 13.75 0.09
C THR A 71 4.50 12.30 0.55
N ARG A 72 5.57 11.59 0.15
CA ARG A 72 5.84 10.22 0.61
C ARG A 72 5.93 10.16 2.14
N ILE A 73 6.73 11.03 2.75
CA ILE A 73 6.87 11.08 4.23
C ILE A 73 5.53 11.37 4.89
N ALA A 74 4.74 12.32 4.37
CA ALA A 74 3.42 12.63 4.92
C ALA A 74 2.46 11.43 4.86
N TRP A 75 2.49 10.65 3.76
CA TRP A 75 1.70 9.42 3.64
C TRP A 75 2.18 8.32 4.58
N GLU A 76 3.49 8.17 4.72
CA GLU A 76 4.13 7.21 5.64
C GLU A 76 3.68 7.48 7.07
N THR A 77 3.87 8.70 7.57
CA THR A 77 3.41 9.11 8.91
C THR A 77 1.92 8.88 9.09
N ARG A 78 1.10 9.23 8.09
CA ARG A 78 -0.35 9.04 8.18
C ARG A 78 -0.75 7.56 8.26
N LEU A 79 -0.08 6.70 7.51
CA LEU A 79 -0.31 5.27 7.55
C LEU A 79 0.15 4.68 8.88
N SER A 80 1.26 5.15 9.44
CA SER A 80 1.72 4.73 10.76
C SER A 80 0.71 5.09 11.85
N GLU A 81 0.19 6.32 11.84
CA GLU A 81 -0.87 6.75 12.76
C GLU A 81 -2.15 5.91 12.63
N LEU A 82 -2.56 5.58 11.40
CA LEU A 82 -3.78 4.82 11.15
C LEU A 82 -3.66 3.35 11.58
N THR A 83 -2.49 2.75 11.36
CA THR A 83 -2.23 1.34 11.67
C THR A 83 -1.78 1.11 13.12
N GLY A 84 -1.27 2.15 13.78
CA GLY A 84 -0.68 2.07 15.12
C GLY A 84 0.65 1.33 15.15
N LYS A 85 1.34 1.25 14.02
CA LYS A 85 2.65 0.60 13.83
C LYS A 85 3.50 1.45 12.91
N ASP A 86 4.82 1.33 12.97
CA ASP A 86 5.69 1.97 12.01
C ASP A 86 5.52 1.35 10.62
N VAL A 87 5.38 2.23 9.61
CA VAL A 87 5.18 1.87 8.20
C VAL A 87 6.40 2.32 7.42
N ASP A 88 7.04 1.41 6.68
CA ASP A 88 8.01 1.77 5.65
C ASP A 88 7.29 1.91 4.31
N LEU A 89 7.25 3.13 3.78
CA LEU A 89 6.49 3.45 2.57
C LEU A 89 7.39 3.57 1.33
N ILE A 90 7.10 2.73 0.35
CA ILE A 90 7.77 2.73 -0.95
C ILE A 90 6.80 3.14 -2.06
N ILE A 91 7.23 4.07 -2.91
CA ILE A 91 6.50 4.41 -4.14
C ILE A 91 6.96 3.46 -5.25
N PHE A 92 6.07 2.55 -5.66
CA PHE A 92 6.39 1.44 -6.56
C PHE A 92 7.10 1.90 -7.83
N GLY A 93 6.49 2.83 -8.57
CA GLY A 93 7.02 3.34 -9.84
C GLY A 93 8.32 4.14 -9.74
N GLN A 94 8.73 4.56 -8.54
CA GLN A 94 9.96 5.31 -8.30
C GLN A 94 11.07 4.45 -7.66
N SER A 95 10.79 3.16 -7.43
CA SER A 95 11.72 2.23 -6.80
C SER A 95 12.53 1.43 -7.84
N GLY A 96 13.69 0.90 -7.42
CA GLY A 96 14.57 0.12 -8.28
C GLY A 96 13.91 -1.18 -8.80
N ALA A 97 14.34 -1.66 -9.97
CA ALA A 97 13.75 -2.82 -10.64
C ALA A 97 13.77 -4.10 -9.76
N LEU A 98 14.84 -4.33 -9.01
CA LEU A 98 14.95 -5.46 -8.08
C LEU A 98 13.87 -5.41 -6.98
N LEU A 99 13.66 -4.24 -6.36
CA LEU A 99 12.69 -4.05 -5.29
C LEU A 99 11.26 -4.16 -5.82
N ARG A 100 10.96 -3.58 -6.99
CA ARG A 100 9.67 -3.80 -7.68
C ARG A 100 9.42 -5.28 -7.91
N HIS A 101 10.40 -6.02 -8.41
CA HIS A 101 10.27 -7.46 -8.59
C HIS A 101 9.97 -8.20 -7.28
N GLN A 102 10.65 -7.84 -6.18
CA GLN A 102 10.37 -8.43 -4.86
C GLN A 102 8.95 -8.13 -4.37
N ILE A 103 8.48 -6.88 -4.53
CA ILE A 103 7.11 -6.47 -4.20
C ILE A 103 6.10 -7.30 -5.00
N LEU A 104 6.31 -7.48 -6.31
CA LEU A 104 5.39 -8.27 -7.15
C LEU A 104 5.45 -9.78 -6.86
N LYS A 105 6.60 -10.28 -6.43
CA LYS A 105 6.80 -11.71 -6.18
C LYS A 105 6.27 -12.15 -4.83
N TYR A 106 6.45 -11.34 -3.79
CA TYR A 106 6.12 -11.69 -2.40
C TYR A 106 5.02 -10.82 -1.79
N GLY A 107 4.64 -9.71 -2.44
CA GLY A 107 3.65 -8.79 -1.91
C GLY A 107 2.23 -9.32 -2.00
N LYS A 108 1.40 -8.88 -1.05
CA LYS A 108 -0.03 -9.14 -0.98
C LYS A 108 -0.79 -7.86 -1.30
N LEU A 109 -1.66 -7.92 -2.30
CA LEU A 109 -2.53 -6.80 -2.67
C LEU A 109 -3.52 -6.49 -1.54
N LEU A 110 -3.46 -5.28 -0.99
CA LEU A 110 -4.37 -4.79 0.04
C LEU A 110 -5.51 -3.98 -0.56
N TYR A 111 -5.23 -3.19 -1.59
CA TYR A 111 -6.18 -2.30 -2.25
C TYR A 111 -5.90 -2.23 -3.74
N GLU A 112 -6.96 -2.18 -4.54
CA GLU A 112 -6.93 -1.98 -5.99
C GLU A 112 -8.06 -1.02 -6.37
N LYS A 113 -7.73 0.00 -7.14
CA LYS A 113 -8.66 0.95 -7.72
C LYS A 113 -8.84 0.72 -9.22
N ASP A 114 -7.74 0.50 -9.93
CA ASP A 114 -7.72 0.30 -11.36
C ASP A 114 -6.88 -0.93 -11.72
N PHE A 115 -7.55 -1.97 -12.17
CA PHE A 115 -6.92 -3.24 -12.56
C PHE A 115 -6.03 -3.08 -13.79
N HIS A 116 -6.45 -2.28 -14.77
CA HIS A 116 -5.71 -2.12 -16.02
C HIS A 116 -4.39 -1.39 -15.79
N ASP A 117 -4.44 -0.25 -15.10
CA ASP A 117 -3.24 0.52 -14.77
C ASP A 117 -2.28 -0.30 -13.88
N ARG A 118 -2.81 -1.05 -12.92
CA ARG A 118 -2.00 -1.95 -12.08
C ARG A 118 -1.27 -2.98 -12.93
N VAL A 119 -2.00 -3.72 -13.78
CA VAL A 119 -1.41 -4.77 -14.63
C VAL A 119 -0.38 -4.19 -15.59
N GLU A 120 -0.63 -3.02 -16.18
CA GLU A 120 0.33 -2.36 -17.07
C GLU A 120 1.65 -2.04 -16.32
N GLN A 121 1.56 -1.46 -15.12
CA GLN A 121 2.75 -1.17 -14.31
C GLN A 121 3.48 -2.45 -13.87
N GLU A 122 2.75 -3.51 -13.55
CA GLU A 122 3.35 -4.81 -13.21
C GLU A 122 4.13 -5.41 -14.37
N VAL A 123 3.53 -5.42 -15.57
CA VAL A 123 4.18 -5.94 -16.78
C VAL A 123 5.45 -5.15 -17.07
N ARG A 124 5.37 -3.82 -17.05
CA ARG A 124 6.53 -2.95 -17.27
C ARG A 124 7.64 -3.21 -16.27
N ALA A 125 7.31 -3.35 -14.99
CA ALA A 125 8.29 -3.63 -13.93
C ALA A 125 8.95 -5.01 -14.09
N ARG A 126 8.20 -6.02 -14.53
CA ARG A 126 8.75 -7.37 -14.79
C ARG A 126 9.70 -7.37 -15.98
N THR A 127 9.34 -6.69 -17.08
CA THR A 127 10.22 -6.56 -18.25
C THR A 127 11.53 -5.89 -17.86
N GLU A 128 11.47 -4.75 -17.16
CA GLU A 128 12.67 -4.02 -16.74
C GLU A 128 13.57 -4.84 -15.80
N TYR A 129 12.99 -5.63 -14.89
CA TYR A 129 13.75 -6.57 -14.07
C TYR A 129 14.45 -7.64 -14.90
N LEU A 130 13.78 -8.22 -15.90
CA LEU A 130 14.36 -9.24 -16.77
C LEU A 130 15.53 -8.69 -17.59
N ASP A 131 15.38 -7.46 -18.11
CA ASP A 131 16.43 -6.78 -18.88
C ASP A 131 17.65 -6.47 -18.01
N THR A 132 17.43 -6.07 -16.77
CA THR A 132 18.51 -5.76 -15.81
C THR A 132 19.06 -6.98 -15.07
N ARG A 133 18.44 -8.16 -15.21
CA ARG A 133 18.80 -9.38 -14.47
C ARG A 133 20.26 -9.79 -14.64
N CYS A 134 20.80 -9.63 -15.85
CA CYS A 134 22.20 -9.97 -16.14
C CYS A 134 23.20 -9.11 -15.32
N LEU A 135 22.84 -7.87 -14.99
CA LEU A 135 23.67 -6.98 -14.16
C LEU A 135 23.75 -7.48 -12.71
N TYR A 136 22.62 -7.94 -12.16
CA TYR A 136 22.57 -8.45 -10.78
C TYR A 136 23.30 -9.79 -10.61
N GLN A 137 23.33 -10.64 -11.64
CA GLN A 137 24.07 -11.91 -11.59
C GLN A 137 25.58 -11.72 -11.48
N LYS A 138 26.12 -10.63 -12.02
CA LYS A 138 27.57 -10.33 -11.97
C LYS A 138 28.04 -9.72 -10.65
N LEU A 139 27.12 -9.20 -9.83
CA LEU A 139 27.44 -8.62 -8.52
C LEU A 139 27.37 -9.65 -7.38
N ALA A 140 26.75 -10.80 -7.63
CA ALA A 140 26.59 -11.90 -6.67
C ALA A 140 27.61 -13.05 -6.88
N ALA A 141 28.56 -12.88 -7.80
CA ALA A 141 29.65 -13.79 -8.12
C ALA A 141 30.98 -13.14 -7.72
#